data_AF-A0A369T6R8-F1
#
_entry.id   AF-A0A369T6R8-F1
#
_cell.length_a   1.000
_cell.length_b   1.000
_cell.length_c   1.000
_cell.angle_alpha   90.00
_cell.angle_beta   90.00
_cell.angle_gamma   90.00
#
_symmetry.space_group_name_H-M   'P 1'
#
loop_
_entity.id
_entity.type
_entity.pdbx_description
1 polymer ?
#
loop_
_entity_poly.entity_id
_entity_poly.type
_entity_poly.pdbx_seq_one_letter_code
_entity_poly.pdbx_strand_id
1 'polypeptide(L)'
;MPEIVCPVCGYEFYLDEDDYEGEIQCPSCGTLLEVTIERGDVKDIVPLEEGLEEEEWLDDEDFWEEGEEESFWEEEEEEEF
;
A
#
# COMPACT_ATOMS: atom_id res chain seq x y z
N MET A 1 -13.10 20.67 -18.79
CA MET A 1 -13.58 20.47 -17.39
C MET A 1 -14.53 19.28 -17.33
N PRO A 2 -13.97 18.07 -17.22
CA PRO A 2 -14.71 16.85 -16.90
C PRO A 2 -15.47 16.98 -15.57
N GLU A 3 -16.65 16.38 -15.52
CA GLU A 3 -17.48 16.24 -14.32
C GLU A 3 -17.19 14.88 -13.66
N ILE A 4 -16.86 14.90 -12.39
CA ILE A 4 -16.51 13.71 -11.61
C ILE A 4 -17.56 13.55 -10.52
N VAL A 5 -18.15 12.36 -10.45
CA VAL A 5 -19.15 12.00 -9.44
C VAL A 5 -18.53 10.98 -8.49
N CYS A 6 -18.45 11.32 -7.21
CA CYS A 6 -17.95 10.40 -6.20
C CYS A 6 -18.89 9.19 -6.07
N PRO A 7 -18.44 7.94 -6.31
CA PRO A 7 -19.28 6.76 -6.19
C PRO A 7 -19.66 6.41 -4.74
N VAL A 8 -18.97 7.01 -3.75
CA VAL A 8 -19.20 6.74 -2.32
C VAL A 8 -20.28 7.64 -1.72
N CYS A 9 -20.19 8.96 -1.94
CA CYS A 9 -21.11 9.93 -1.35
C CYS A 9 -22.05 10.62 -2.35
N GLY A 10 -21.80 10.47 -3.66
CA GLY A 10 -22.56 11.12 -4.72
C GLY A 10 -22.23 12.60 -4.91
N TYR A 11 -21.15 13.12 -4.32
CA TYR A 11 -20.73 14.50 -4.52
C TYR A 11 -20.12 14.71 -5.92
N GLU A 12 -20.53 15.79 -6.58
CA GLU A 12 -20.14 16.16 -7.94
C GLU A 12 -19.11 17.30 -7.89
N PHE A 13 -17.97 17.14 -8.59
CA PHE A 13 -16.92 18.17 -8.69
C PHE A 13 -16.24 18.13 -10.06
N TYR A 14 -15.44 19.16 -10.35
CA TYR A 14 -14.82 19.35 -11.67
C TYR A 14 -13.30 19.41 -11.55
N LEU A 15 -12.60 18.81 -12.51
CA LEU A 15 -11.17 19.01 -12.72
C LEU A 15 -10.94 19.96 -13.91
N ASP A 16 -9.94 20.84 -13.79
CA ASP A 16 -9.50 21.73 -14.87
C ASP A 16 -8.60 21.03 -15.91
N GLU A 17 -8.30 19.74 -15.69
CA GLU A 17 -7.47 18.92 -16.56
C GLU A 17 -8.34 18.09 -17.52
N ASP A 18 -8.04 18.16 -18.83
CA ASP A 18 -8.72 17.34 -19.84
C ASP A 18 -8.04 15.97 -20.04
N ASP A 19 -6.89 15.72 -19.42
CA ASP A 19 -6.18 14.44 -19.41
C ASP A 19 -5.51 14.27 -18.05
N TYR A 20 -5.96 13.31 -17.25
CA TYR A 20 -5.53 13.11 -15.87
C TYR A 20 -5.64 11.64 -15.49
N GLU A 21 -4.60 11.08 -14.90
CA GLU A 21 -4.58 9.71 -14.37
C GLU A 21 -3.92 9.74 -13.00
N GLY A 22 -4.68 9.44 -11.95
CA GLY A 22 -4.16 9.43 -10.59
C GLY A 22 -5.21 9.47 -9.50
N GLU A 23 -4.74 9.68 -8.27
CA GLU A 23 -5.54 9.64 -7.05
C GLU A 23 -6.01 11.05 -6.65
N ILE A 24 -7.30 11.19 -6.40
CA ILE A 24 -7.92 12.42 -5.91
C ILE A 24 -8.78 12.15 -4.69
N GLN A 25 -8.65 12.99 -3.67
CA GLN A 25 -9.48 12.91 -2.49
C GLN A 25 -10.81 13.63 -2.74
N CYS A 26 -11.93 12.94 -2.48
CA CYS A 26 -13.25 13.56 -2.54
C CYS A 26 -13.35 14.70 -1.51
N PRO A 27 -13.63 15.95 -1.92
CA PRO A 27 -13.70 17.09 -1.00
C PRO A 27 -14.90 17.04 -0.05
N SER A 28 -15.89 16.18 -0.31
CA SER A 28 -17.08 16.05 0.53
C SER A 28 -16.99 14.96 1.59
N CYS A 29 -16.51 13.77 1.25
CA CYS A 29 -16.46 12.64 2.19
C CYS A 29 -15.03 12.25 2.60
N GLY A 30 -14.01 12.75 1.91
CA GLY A 30 -12.61 12.44 2.19
C GLY A 30 -12.11 11.11 1.61
N THR A 31 -12.94 10.35 0.90
CA THR A 31 -12.54 9.08 0.25
C THR A 31 -11.51 9.36 -0.85
N LEU A 32 -10.44 8.58 -0.88
CA LEU A 32 -9.48 8.54 -1.98
C LEU A 32 -10.12 7.86 -3.21
N LEU A 33 -10.08 8.50 -4.37
CA LEU A 33 -10.63 7.99 -5.62
C LEU A 33 -9.51 7.92 -6.65
N GLU A 34 -9.35 6.79 -7.33
CA GLU A 34 -8.55 6.69 -8.55
C GLU A 34 -9.40 7.14 -9.73
N VAL A 35 -8.93 8.15 -10.49
CA VAL A 35 -9.67 8.74 -11.60
C VAL A 35 -8.80 8.75 -12.86
N THR A 36 -9.40 8.29 -13.97
CA THR A 36 -8.80 8.35 -15.30
C THR A 36 -9.68 9.20 -16.21
N ILE A 37 -9.10 10.27 -16.77
CA ILE A 37 -9.71 11.21 -17.70
C ILE A 37 -8.88 11.17 -18.98
N GLU A 38 -9.53 10.95 -20.12
CA GLU A 38 -8.89 11.07 -21.42
C GLU A 38 -9.72 12.01 -22.31
N ARG A 39 -9.06 13.03 -22.88
CA ARG A 39 -9.68 13.98 -23.84
C ARG A 39 -10.93 14.69 -23.30
N GLY A 40 -10.99 14.90 -21.98
CA GLY A 40 -12.08 15.58 -21.27
C GLY A 40 -13.25 14.67 -20.88
N ASP A 41 -13.17 13.37 -21.20
CA ASP A 41 -14.16 12.37 -20.79
C ASP A 41 -13.62 11.54 -19.62
N VAL A 42 -14.40 11.41 -18.55
CA VAL A 42 -14.05 10.49 -17.46
C VAL A 42 -14.22 9.05 -17.94
N LYS A 43 -13.15 8.27 -17.88
CA LYS A 43 -13.10 6.86 -18.30
C LYS A 43 -13.40 5.93 -17.15
N ASP A 44 -12.76 6.17 -16.02
CA ASP A 44 -12.85 5.32 -14.86
C ASP A 44 -12.78 6.15 -13.57
N ILE A 45 -13.52 5.71 -12.56
CA ILE A 45 -13.55 6.28 -11.20
C ILE A 45 -13.75 5.11 -10.24
N VAL A 46 -12.73 4.78 -9.46
CA VAL A 46 -12.80 3.72 -8.44
C VAL A 46 -12.47 4.29 -7.07
N PRO A 47 -13.26 4.01 -6.02
CA PRO A 47 -12.85 4.35 -4.67
C PRO A 47 -11.71 3.44 -4.23
N LEU A 48 -10.58 4.04 -3.85
CA LEU A 48 -9.50 3.34 -3.16
C LEU A 48 -9.92 3.24 -1.70
N GLU A 49 -10.40 2.06 -1.32
CA GLU A 49 -10.64 1.74 0.09
C GLU A 49 -9.28 1.68 0.79
N GLU A 50 -8.95 2.69 1.60
CA GLU A 50 -7.80 2.62 2.52
C GLU A 50 -8.11 1.54 3.57
N GLY A 51 -7.70 0.31 3.27
CA GLY A 51 -8.09 -0.89 4.02
C GLY A 51 -6.95 -1.91 4.16
N LEU A 52 -5.91 -1.50 4.90
CA LEU A 52 -5.17 -2.30 5.89
C LEU A 52 -4.76 -3.75 5.52
N GLU A 53 -3.53 -3.93 5.04
CA GLU A 53 -2.73 -5.13 5.34
C GLU A 53 -1.29 -4.72 5.69
N GLU A 54 -1.12 -3.76 6.61
CA GLU A 54 0.17 -3.51 7.27
C GLU A 54 0.26 -4.23 8.62
N GLU A 55 -0.15 -5.50 8.75
CA GLU A 55 0.04 -6.26 10.01
C GLU A 55 0.41 -7.75 9.84
N GLU A 56 0.85 -8.21 8.66
CA GLU A 56 1.33 -9.61 8.48
C GLU A 56 2.86 -9.80 8.57
N TRP A 57 3.60 -8.80 9.08
CA TRP A 57 5.06 -8.90 9.29
C TRP A 57 5.45 -9.26 10.75
N LEU A 58 4.51 -9.70 11.58
CA LEU A 58 4.70 -9.96 13.01
C LEU A 58 4.41 -11.41 13.47
N ASP A 59 4.50 -12.40 12.57
CA ASP A 59 4.30 -13.82 12.94
C ASP A 59 5.49 -14.74 12.55
N ASP A 60 6.70 -14.18 12.37
CA ASP A 60 7.94 -14.97 12.26
C ASP A 60 8.75 -14.86 13.56
N GLU A 61 8.10 -15.09 14.70
CA GLU A 61 8.74 -15.14 16.02
C GLU A 61 8.59 -16.53 16.68
N ASP A 62 8.34 -17.58 15.88
CA ASP A 62 8.15 -18.97 16.37
C ASP A 62 8.88 -20.05 15.53
N PHE A 63 9.87 -19.70 14.69
CA PHE A 63 10.49 -20.74 13.84
C PHE A 63 11.50 -21.64 14.56
N TRP A 64 12.22 -21.23 15.62
CA TRP A 64 13.06 -22.19 16.37
C TRP A 64 13.31 -21.79 17.82
N GLU A 65 12.37 -22.12 18.71
CA GLU A 65 12.78 -22.59 20.03
C GLU A 65 12.98 -24.12 19.97
N GLU A 66 14.23 -24.50 20.25
CA GLU A 66 14.61 -25.74 20.90
C GLU A 66 14.65 -27.02 20.04
N GLY A 67 15.84 -27.30 19.51
CA GLY A 67 16.18 -28.62 18.98
C GLY A 67 17.64 -28.76 18.57
N GLU A 68 18.46 -29.27 19.51
CA GLU A 68 19.70 -30.02 19.27
C GLU A 68 20.93 -29.12 18.97
N GLU A 69 21.78 -28.81 19.97
CA GLU A 69 23.01 -29.59 20.24
C GLU A 69 23.69 -29.94 18.91
N GLU A 70 24.75 -29.25 18.50
CA GLU A 70 26.09 -29.83 18.60
C GLU A 70 27.18 -28.74 18.48
N SER A 71 28.06 -28.77 19.46
CA SER A 71 29.34 -28.07 19.55
C SER A 71 30.19 -28.22 18.29
N PHE A 72 30.44 -27.12 17.59
CA PHE A 72 31.50 -27.03 16.59
C PHE A 72 32.33 -25.76 16.83
N TRP A 73 33.13 -25.81 17.89
CA TRP A 73 34.37 -25.04 17.99
C TRP A 73 35.45 -26.06 18.31
N GLU A 74 36.10 -26.58 17.27
CA GLU A 74 37.42 -27.16 17.44
C GLU A 74 38.34 -26.01 17.87
N GLU A 75 38.58 -25.95 19.18
CA GLU A 75 39.80 -25.42 19.77
C GLU A 75 40.99 -25.85 18.92
N GLU A 76 41.73 -24.89 18.37
CA GLU A 76 43.20 -24.95 18.35
C GLU A 76 43.73 -23.51 18.39
N GLU A 77 43.63 -22.91 19.57
CA GLU A 77 44.67 -22.00 20.03
C GLU A 77 45.66 -22.86 20.84
N GLU A 78 46.69 -23.38 20.18
CA GLU A 78 47.96 -23.65 20.86
C GLU A 78 48.92 -22.51 20.53
N GLU A 79 49.05 -21.65 21.53
CA GLU A 79 50.13 -20.71 21.74
C GLU A 79 51.50 -21.41 21.68
N GLU A 80 52.49 -20.81 21.03
CA GLU A 80 53.79 -20.59 21.70
C GLU A 80 54.68 -19.59 20.92
N PHE A 81 54.94 -18.47 21.61
CA PHE A 81 56.24 -17.79 21.76
C PHE A 81 56.99 -17.19 20.56
#